data_AF-A0A286AAD6-F1
#
_entry.id   AF-A0A286AAD6-F1
#
_cell.length_a   1.000
_cell.length_b   1.000
_cell.length_c   1.000
_cell.angle_alpha   90.00
_cell.angle_beta   90.00
_cell.angle_gamma   90.00
#
_symmetry.space_group_name_H-M   'P 1'
#
loop_
_entity.id
_entity.type
_entity.pdbx_description
1 polymer ?
#
loop_
_entity_poly.entity_id
_entity_poly.type
_entity_poly.pdbx_seq_one_letter_code
_entity_poly.pdbx_strand_id
1 'polypeptide(L)'
;MATFSINLSSLDGINGFRLDGVTAGDLLGRSVSTAGDVNGDGFDDVIVGARGADSNGSESGSSYVVFGKASGFSAAMDLSTLNGSNGFRLDGDEAENRSQTDIPPVPVMWCLARPQVLVP
;
A
#
# COMPACT_ATOMS: atom_id res chain seq x y z
N MET A 1 -8.17 -30.21 -9.55
CA MET A 1 -7.65 -29.26 -8.54
C MET A 1 -8.85 -28.65 -7.84
N ALA A 2 -8.91 -28.69 -6.51
CA ALA A 2 -9.95 -27.95 -5.79
C ALA A 2 -9.64 -26.46 -5.89
N THR A 3 -10.57 -25.66 -6.42
CA THR A 3 -10.48 -24.21 -6.37
C THR A 3 -10.92 -23.77 -4.97
N PHE A 4 -9.97 -23.31 -4.16
CA PHE A 4 -10.29 -22.66 -2.89
C PHE A 4 -10.79 -21.24 -3.20
N SER A 5 -12.10 -21.02 -3.08
CA SER A 5 -12.71 -19.72 -3.23
C SER A 5 -13.11 -19.22 -1.83
N ILE A 6 -12.58 -18.07 -1.43
CA ILE A 6 -13.00 -17.38 -0.22
C ILE A 6 -14.07 -16.36 -0.60
N ASN A 7 -15.18 -16.36 0.13
CA ASN A 7 -16.14 -15.27 0.05
C ASN A 7 -15.65 -14.09 0.90
N LEU A 8 -15.62 -12.88 0.34
CA LEU A 8 -15.24 -11.68 1.09
C LEU A 8 -16.14 -11.44 2.31
N SER A 9 -17.41 -11.87 2.26
CA SER A 9 -18.33 -11.77 3.39
C SER A 9 -18.05 -12.79 4.49
N SER A 10 -17.23 -13.82 4.24
CA SER A 10 -16.83 -14.80 5.26
C SER A 10 -15.50 -14.44 5.94
N LEU A 11 -14.88 -13.33 5.56
CA LEU A 11 -13.66 -12.86 6.22
C LEU A 11 -13.97 -12.44 7.65
N ASP A 12 -13.11 -12.82 8.59
CA ASP A 12 -13.25 -12.49 10.01
C ASP A 12 -11.98 -11.90 10.63
N GLY A 13 -10.91 -11.76 9.85
CA GLY A 13 -9.61 -11.31 10.33
C GLY A 13 -8.67 -12.42 10.78
N ILE A 14 -9.20 -13.62 11.03
CA ILE A 14 -8.45 -14.83 11.38
C ILE A 14 -8.21 -15.66 10.11
N ASN A 15 -9.24 -15.83 9.29
CA ASN A 15 -9.15 -16.55 8.01
C ASN A 15 -8.70 -15.68 6.83
N GLY A 16 -8.51 -14.38 7.09
CA GLY A 16 -8.12 -13.37 6.12
C GLY A 16 -8.83 -12.04 6.38
N PHE A 17 -8.42 -11.01 5.64
CA PHE A 17 -9.01 -9.68 5.70
C PHE A 17 -8.95 -9.02 4.32
N ARG A 18 -9.77 -8.00 4.12
CA ARG A 18 -9.73 -7.13 2.94
C ARG A 18 -9.27 -5.73 3.31
N LEU A 19 -8.57 -5.09 2.38
CA LEU A 19 -8.24 -3.67 2.44
C LEU A 19 -9.21 -2.89 1.57
N ASP A 20 -9.94 -1.96 2.19
CA ASP A 20 -10.86 -1.08 1.50
C ASP A 20 -10.12 0.22 1.14
N GLY A 21 -10.17 0.57 -0.15
CA GLY A 21 -9.53 1.79 -0.67
C GLY A 21 -10.28 3.06 -0.31
N VAL A 22 -9.55 4.17 -0.38
CA VAL A 22 -10.04 5.49 0.04
C VAL A 22 -11.08 6.03 -0.95
N THR A 23 -10.74 6.06 -2.25
CA THR A 23 -11.64 6.59 -3.28
C THR A 23 -11.86 5.56 -4.39
N ALA A 24 -13.10 5.50 -4.89
CA ALA A 24 -13.42 4.68 -6.05
C ALA A 24 -12.68 5.22 -7.29
N GLY A 25 -11.95 4.35 -7.97
CA GLY A 25 -11.13 4.74 -9.13
C GLY A 25 -9.63 4.82 -8.84
N ASP A 26 -9.21 4.78 -7.57
CA ASP A 26 -7.79 4.87 -7.19
C ASP A 26 -6.95 3.65 -7.63
N LEU A 27 -7.59 2.59 -8.13
CA LEU A 27 -6.95 1.33 -8.52
C LEU A 27 -6.09 0.73 -7.39
N LEU A 28 -6.60 0.76 -6.15
CA LEU A 28 -5.94 0.13 -5.01
C LEU A 28 -5.67 -1.35 -5.30
N GLY A 29 -4.49 -1.82 -4.90
CA GLY A 29 -4.11 -3.23 -5.05
C GLY A 29 -3.61 -3.55 -6.45
N ARG A 30 -3.35 -2.52 -7.28
CA ARG A 30 -2.65 -2.65 -8.57
C ARG A 30 -1.28 -3.33 -8.40
N SER A 31 -0.61 -3.05 -7.28
CA SER A 31 0.66 -3.64 -6.86
C SER A 31 0.66 -3.85 -5.35
N VAL A 32 1.29 -4.94 -4.90
CA VAL A 32 1.45 -5.30 -3.49
C VAL A 32 2.85 -5.87 -3.30
N SER A 33 3.54 -5.47 -2.24
CA SER A 33 4.81 -6.08 -1.82
C SER A 33 4.93 -6.09 -0.31
N THR A 34 5.83 -6.93 0.19
CA THR A 34 6.33 -6.78 1.55
C THR A 34 7.16 -5.51 1.64
N ALA A 35 7.00 -4.77 2.75
CA ALA A 35 7.82 -3.62 3.11
C ALA A 35 8.89 -3.98 4.16
N GLY A 36 8.81 -5.18 4.73
CA GLY A 36 9.56 -5.55 5.94
C GLY A 36 8.97 -4.87 7.17
N ASP A 37 9.61 -5.02 8.33
CA ASP A 37 9.23 -4.32 9.56
C ASP A 37 9.70 -2.85 9.53
N VAL A 38 8.81 -1.93 9.15
CA VAL A 38 9.11 -0.50 8.99
C VAL A 38 9.05 0.23 10.34
N ASN A 39 8.24 -0.24 11.27
CA ASN A 39 7.99 0.43 12.56
C ASN A 39 8.82 -0.16 13.73
N GLY A 40 9.52 -1.29 13.50
CA GLY A 40 10.38 -1.95 14.47
C GLY A 40 9.64 -2.78 15.52
N ASP A 41 8.41 -3.23 15.23
CA ASP A 41 7.59 -4.00 16.17
C ASP A 41 7.76 -5.52 16.07
N GLY A 42 8.58 -5.98 15.13
CA GLY A 42 8.88 -7.38 14.87
C GLY A 42 7.91 -8.07 13.91
N PHE A 43 6.97 -7.36 13.28
CA PHE A 43 6.07 -7.90 12.26
C PHE A 43 6.34 -7.27 10.88
N ASP A 44 6.36 -8.11 9.84
CA ASP A 44 6.53 -7.59 8.48
C ASP A 44 5.29 -6.79 8.04
N ASP A 45 5.55 -5.61 7.49
CA ASP A 45 4.55 -4.70 6.94
C ASP A 45 4.31 -4.95 5.45
N VAL A 46 3.18 -4.44 4.98
CA VAL A 46 2.78 -4.53 3.57
C VAL A 46 2.65 -3.14 2.98
N ILE A 47 3.12 -2.98 1.74
CA ILE A 47 2.88 -1.80 0.93
C ILE A 47 1.94 -2.12 -0.24
N VAL A 48 0.95 -1.26 -0.44
CA VAL A 48 -0.08 -1.39 -1.47
C VAL A 48 -0.13 -0.12 -2.32
N GLY A 49 -0.02 -0.28 -3.64
CA GLY A 49 -0.12 0.83 -4.59
C GLY A 49 -1.56 1.15 -4.98
N ALA A 50 -1.86 2.43 -5.11
CA ALA A 50 -3.09 3.00 -5.65
C ALA A 50 -2.74 4.03 -6.73
N ARG A 51 -2.52 3.51 -7.95
CA ARG A 51 -2.00 4.29 -9.09
C ARG A 51 -2.93 5.42 -9.52
N GLY A 52 -4.24 5.26 -9.34
CA GLY A 52 -5.25 6.24 -9.74
C GLY A 52 -5.54 7.30 -8.67
N ALA A 53 -4.83 7.28 -7.54
CA ALA A 53 -5.08 8.26 -6.49
C ALA A 53 -4.63 9.67 -6.90
N ASP A 54 -5.49 10.65 -6.60
CA ASP A 54 -5.32 12.04 -7.06
C ASP A 54 -4.92 13.01 -5.92
N SER A 55 -4.34 12.50 -4.83
CA SER A 55 -4.05 13.28 -3.60
C SER A 55 -3.28 14.59 -3.86
N ASN A 56 -2.36 14.60 -4.83
CA ASN A 56 -1.54 15.77 -5.20
C ASN A 56 -1.65 16.13 -6.70
N GLY A 57 -2.74 15.73 -7.36
CA GLY A 57 -2.97 16.00 -8.78
C GLY A 57 -3.42 14.75 -9.55
N SER A 58 -3.88 14.94 -10.79
CA SER A 58 -4.46 13.86 -11.59
C SER A 58 -3.47 12.70 -11.78
N GLU A 59 -3.90 11.51 -11.39
CA GLU A 59 -3.15 10.26 -11.32
C GLU A 59 -1.75 10.41 -10.67
N SER A 60 -1.61 11.26 -9.64
CA SER A 60 -0.36 11.42 -8.89
C SER A 60 0.13 10.10 -8.27
N GLY A 61 -0.82 9.21 -7.97
CA GLY A 61 -0.62 7.94 -7.31
C GLY A 61 -0.40 8.11 -5.81
N SER A 62 -0.84 7.12 -5.04
CA SER A 62 -0.51 6.98 -3.62
C SER A 62 -0.08 5.55 -3.35
N SER A 63 0.76 5.37 -2.33
CA SER A 63 1.05 4.07 -1.75
C SER A 63 0.65 4.06 -0.29
N TYR A 64 0.20 2.92 0.21
CA TYR A 64 -0.25 2.74 1.58
C TYR A 64 0.63 1.69 2.24
N VAL A 65 1.26 2.05 3.35
CA VAL A 65 1.96 1.09 4.22
C VAL A 65 1.01 0.71 5.34
N VAL A 66 0.75 -0.58 5.49
CA VAL A 66 -0.10 -1.16 6.55
C VAL A 66 0.78 -1.95 7.49
N PHE A 67 0.73 -1.61 8.78
CA PHE A 67 1.58 -2.27 9.76
C PHE A 67 1.10 -3.68 10.12
N GLY A 68 2.02 -4.63 10.10
CA GLY A 68 1.82 -5.98 10.61
C GLY A 68 1.58 -5.96 12.11
N LYS A 69 0.86 -6.97 12.64
CA LYS A 69 0.68 -7.14 14.09
C LYS A 69 0.19 -8.54 14.47
N ALA A 70 0.61 -9.01 15.63
CA ALA A 70 0.14 -10.29 16.19
C ALA A 70 -1.34 -10.31 16.58
N SER A 71 -1.96 -9.16 16.84
CA SER A 71 -3.37 -9.09 17.23
C SER A 71 -4.35 -9.42 16.09
N GLY A 72 -3.84 -9.63 14.88
CA GLY A 72 -4.64 -9.87 13.68
C GLY A 72 -5.31 -8.59 13.16
N PHE A 73 -6.06 -8.73 12.09
CA PHE A 73 -6.79 -7.63 11.47
C PHE A 73 -8.30 -7.80 11.69
N SER A 74 -9.06 -6.74 11.48
CA SER A 74 -10.50 -6.88 11.26
C SER A 74 -10.77 -7.49 9.89
N ALA A 75 -11.94 -8.13 9.71
CA ALA A 75 -12.39 -8.65 8.41
C ALA A 75 -12.23 -7.66 7.25
N ALA A 76 -12.49 -6.37 7.52
CA ALA A 76 -12.28 -5.26 6.61
C ALA A 76 -11.50 -4.16 7.33
N MET A 77 -10.49 -3.63 6.65
CA MET A 77 -9.69 -2.50 7.13
C MET A 77 -9.76 -1.38 6.08
N ASP A 78 -10.21 -0.21 6.51
CA ASP A 78 -10.32 0.97 5.67
C ASP A 78 -9.00 1.77 5.70
N LEU A 79 -8.37 1.93 4.53
CA LEU A 79 -7.09 2.63 4.40
C LEU A 79 -7.19 4.14 4.66
N SER A 80 -8.39 4.71 4.67
CA SER A 80 -8.60 6.10 5.10
C SER A 80 -8.38 6.30 6.59
N THR A 81 -8.38 5.22 7.38
CA THR A 81 -8.18 5.24 8.83
C THR A 81 -6.72 5.14 9.27
N LEU A 82 -5.78 5.12 8.31
CA LEU A 82 -4.35 5.10 8.61
C LEU A 82 -3.93 6.39 9.32
N ASN A 83 -3.26 6.24 10.46
CA ASN A 83 -2.99 7.36 11.39
C ASN A 83 -1.57 7.36 11.98
N GLY A 84 -0.66 6.54 11.45
CA GLY A 84 0.71 6.39 11.93
C GLY A 84 0.89 5.34 13.03
N SER A 85 -0.18 4.87 13.68
CA SER A 85 -0.10 3.72 14.60
C SER A 85 -0.47 2.40 13.93
N ASN A 86 -1.21 2.42 12.83
CA ASN A 86 -1.68 1.26 12.07
C ASN A 86 -1.14 1.25 10.62
N GLY A 87 -0.26 2.19 10.29
CA GLY A 87 0.27 2.42 8.95
C GLY A 87 0.17 3.90 8.54
N PHE A 88 0.59 4.20 7.33
CA PHE A 88 0.59 5.56 6.78
C PHE A 88 0.46 5.56 5.26
N ARG A 89 0.11 6.74 4.70
CA ARG A 89 0.00 6.97 3.27
C ARG A 89 1.22 7.75 2.77
N LEU A 90 1.67 7.40 1.57
CA LEU A 90 2.70 8.07 0.80
C LEU A 90 2.05 8.62 -0.46
N ASP A 91 1.94 9.93 -0.56
CA ASP A 91 1.35 10.59 -1.73
C ASP A 91 2.44 10.90 -2.77
N GLY A 92 2.11 10.74 -4.06
CA GLY A 92 2.99 11.11 -5.16
C GLY A 92 3.21 12.62 -5.21
N ASP A 93 4.34 13.05 -5.79
CA ASP A 93 4.81 14.44 -5.70
C ASP A 93 4.09 15.39 -6.69
N GLU A 94 3.71 14.95 -7.90
CA GLU A 94 3.07 15.80 -8.92
C GLU A 94 2.17 15.02 -9.91
N ALA A 95 1.20 15.69 -10.53
CA ALA A 95 0.44 15.17 -11.67
C ALA A 95 1.37 14.84 -12.84
N GLU A 96 1.18 13.68 -13.46
CA GLU A 96 1.94 13.17 -14.62
C GLU A 96 3.36 12.64 -14.39
N ASN A 97 4.07 13.02 -13.31
CA ASN A 97 5.22 12.23 -12.85
C ASN A 97 4.70 11.08 -12.00
N ARG A 98 4.02 10.12 -12.66
CA ARG A 98 3.50 8.90 -12.06
C ARG A 98 4.58 8.37 -11.13
N SER A 99 4.41 8.53 -9.83
CA SER A 99 5.24 7.83 -8.87
C SER A 99 5.17 6.37 -9.33
N GLN A 100 6.30 5.78 -9.73
CA GLN A 100 6.32 4.45 -10.32
C GLN A 100 5.96 3.47 -9.20
N THR A 101 4.66 3.40 -8.86
CA THR A 101 4.08 2.51 -7.86
C THR A 101 3.94 1.09 -8.40
N ASP A 102 4.55 0.78 -9.55
CA ASP A 102 4.86 -0.59 -9.91
C ASP A 102 5.92 -1.08 -8.93
N ILE A 103 5.47 -1.49 -7.74
CA ILE A 103 6.34 -2.06 -6.72
C ILE A 103 6.98 -3.30 -7.38
N PRO A 104 8.29 -3.28 -7.67
CA PRO A 104 8.91 -4.39 -8.37
C PRO A 104 8.83 -5.65 -7.49
N PRO A 105 8.75 -6.85 -8.09
CA PRO A 105 8.93 -8.08 -7.33
C PRO A 105 10.37 -8.07 -6.75
N VAL A 106 10.45 -7.89 -5.43
CA VAL A 106 11.66 -7.81 -4.59
C VAL A 106 12.78 -8.81 -4.97
N PRO A 107 14.08 -8.50 -4.72
CA PRO A 107 14.58 -7.76 -3.55
C PRO A 107 15.47 -6.54 -3.88
N VAL A 108 15.61 -5.66 -2.87
CA VAL A 108 16.44 -4.44 -2.75
C VAL A 108 16.04 -3.16 -3.51
N MET A 109 16.09 -2.07 -2.72
CA MET A 109 16.30 -0.67 -3.12
C MET A 109 15.05 0.18 -3.40
N TRP A 110 14.32 0.53 -2.34
CA TRP A 110 13.61 1.83 -2.30
C TRP A 110 14.64 2.96 -2.08
N CYS A 111 15.32 3.36 -3.15
CA CYS A 111 16.04 4.63 -3.20
C CYS A 111 15.57 5.39 -4.44
N LEU A 112 14.55 6.21 -4.26
CA LEU A 112 14.13 7.22 -5.23
C LEU A 112 13.84 8.53 -4.49
N ALA A 113 14.93 9.09 -3.94
CA ALA A 113 15.14 10.53 -4.01
C ALA A 113 16.32 10.73 -4.97
N ARG A 114 16.05 10.88 -6.27
CA ARG A 114 17.02 11.48 -7.20
C ARG A 114 16.74 12.98 -7.23
N PRO A 115 17.56 13.84 -6.63
CA PRO A 115 17.59 15.23 -7.03
C PRO A 115 18.20 15.28 -8.44
N GLN A 116 17.41 15.70 -9.41
CA GLN A 116 17.93 16.22 -10.67
C GLN A 116 18.53 17.60 -10.38
N VAL A 117 19.83 17.69 -10.13
CA VAL A 117 20.56 18.94 -10.41
C VAL A 117 21.85 18.58 -11.11
N LEU A 118 21.90 19.07 -12.35
CA LEU A 118 23.01 19.00 -13.29
C LEU A 118 24.24 19.73 -12.72
N VAL A 119 25.39 19.15 -13.03
CA VAL A 119 26.75 19.67 -12.86
C VAL A 119 26.91 21.03 -13.55
N PRO A 120 27.84 21.88 -13.09
CA PRO A 120 28.95 22.26 -13.97
C PRO A 120 30.31 21.75 -13.48
#